data_AF-A0A4V1UH32-F1
#
_entry.id   AF-A0A4V1UH32-F1
#
_cell.length_a   1.000
_cell.length_b   1.000
_cell.length_c   1.000
_cell.angle_alpha   90.00
_cell.angle_beta   90.00
_cell.angle_gamma   90.00
#
_symmetry.space_group_name_H-M   'P 1'
#
loop_
_entity.id
_entity.type
_entity.pdbx_description
1 polymer ?
#
loop_
_entity_poly.entity_id
_entity_poly.type
_entity_poly.pdbx_seq_one_letter_code
_entity_poly.pdbx_strand_id
1 'polypeptide(L)' 'MKCTLHFRNLPSRTDAPTYYFSTGVSDYDNITQAIVHGQRIAMTELIGVHSFIVEDENGRVRAEWARVNGEWKAVVAA' A
#
# COMPACT_ATOMS: atom_id res chain seq x y z
N MET A 1 4.41 3.96 15.97
CA MET A 1 3.67 2.73 15.60
C MET A 1 4.44 2.00 14.51
N LYS A 2 4.67 0.71 14.71
CA LYS A 2 5.40 -0.12 13.75
C LYS A 2 4.44 -0.69 12.72
N CYS A 3 4.73 -0.45 11.44
CA CYS A 3 3.91 -0.95 10.34
C CYS A 3 4.75 -1.52 9.21
N THR A 4 4.17 -2.48 8.50
CA THR A 4 4.62 -2.98 7.20
C THR A 4 3.66 -2.49 6.13
N LEU A 5 4.20 -2.07 4.98
CA LEU A 5 3.39 -1.67 3.83
C LEU A 5 3.43 -2.80 2.79
N HIS A 6 2.26 -3.32 2.42
CA HIS A 6 2.16 -4.37 1.40
C HIS A 6 1.46 -3.82 0.16
N PHE A 7 2.07 -3.99 -0.99
CA PHE A 7 1.63 -3.45 -2.28
C PHE A 7 1.22 -4.57 -3.21
N ARG A 8 0.13 -4.32 -3.94
CA ARG A 8 -0.34 -5.17 -5.03
C ARG A 8 -0.18 -4.43 -6.34
N ASN A 9 0.59 -5.02 -7.25
CA ASN A 9 0.88 -4.46 -8.56
C ASN A 9 0.13 -5.25 -9.62
N LEU A 10 -0.72 -4.56 -10.38
CA LEU A 10 -1.37 -5.14 -11.55
C LEU A 10 -0.52 -4.85 -12.77
N PRO A 11 -0.06 -5.88 -13.50
CA PRO A 11 0.73 -5.66 -14.69
C PRO A 11 -0.12 -4.97 -15.77
N SER A 12 0.54 -4.18 -16.62
CA SER A 12 -0.08 -3.52 -17.77
C SER A 12 -0.50 -4.52 -18.85
N ARG A 13 0.06 -5.73 -18.84
CA ARG A 13 -0.27 -6.83 -19.75
C ARG A 13 -1.30 -7.76 -19.12
N THR A 14 -2.33 -8.10 -19.87
CA THR A 14 -3.46 -8.93 -19.41
C THR A 14 -3.07 -10.37 -19.06
N ASP A 15 -1.96 -10.87 -19.63
CA ASP A 15 -1.44 -12.23 -19.44
C ASP A 15 -0.33 -12.34 -18.39
N ALA A 16 0.13 -11.20 -17.85
CA ALA A 16 1.16 -11.19 -16.83
C ALA A 16 0.58 -11.43 -15.42
N PRO A 17 1.34 -12.06 -14.51
CA PRO A 17 0.88 -12.31 -13.15
C PRO A 17 0.86 -11.02 -12.31
N THR A 18 -0.03 -10.98 -11.31
CA THR A 18 0.02 -9.96 -10.26
C THR A 18 1.28 -10.14 -9.43
N TYR A 19 1.95 -9.04 -9.11
CA TYR A 19 3.13 -9.05 -8.24
C TYR A 19 2.81 -8.38 -6.91
N TYR A 20 3.46 -8.86 -5.85
CA TYR A 20 3.33 -8.31 -4.51
C TYR A 20 4.69 -7.87 -4.01
N PHE A 21 4.73 -6.70 -3.39
CA PHE A 21 5.92 -6.16 -2.75
C PHE A 21 5.58 -5.79 -1.31
N SER A 22 6.51 -5.97 -0.39
CA SER A 22 6.33 -5.55 1.00
C SER A 22 7.58 -4.85 1.48
N THR A 23 7.42 -3.77 2.25
CA THR A 23 8.55 -3.12 2.91
C THR A 23 9.01 -3.96 4.10
N GLY A 24 10.16 -3.61 4.69
CA GLY A 24 10.42 -3.96 6.08
C GLY A 24 9.49 -3.21 7.04
N VAL A 25 9.49 -3.62 8.31
CA VAL A 25 8.82 -2.90 9.38
C VAL A 25 9.44 -1.51 9.53
N SER A 26 8.60 -0.48 9.55
CA SER A 26 9.01 0.91 9.72
C SER A 26 8.23 1.57 10.86
N ASP A 27 8.86 2.51 11.55
CA ASP A 27 8.23 3.32 12.58
C ASP A 27 7.56 4.55 11.97
N TYR A 28 6.30 4.79 12.34
CA TYR A 28 5.50 5.95 11.97
C TYR A 28 4.92 6.61 13.23
N ASP A 29 4.79 7.93 13.24
CA ASP A 29 4.16 8.68 14.33
C ASP A 29 2.67 8.34 14.46
N ASN A 30 2.00 8.13 13.33
CA ASN A 30 0.57 7.79 13.26
C ASN A 30 0.22 7.09 11.92
N ILE A 31 -1.02 6.61 11.83
CA ILE A 31 -1.52 5.87 10.65
C ILE A 31 -1.52 6.74 9.38
N THR A 32 -1.82 8.03 9.50
CA THR A 32 -1.85 8.96 8.37
C THR A 32 -0.47 9.09 7.72
N GLN A 33 0.60 9.14 8.52
CA GLN A 33 1.96 9.17 8.00
C GLN A 33 2.31 7.88 7.25
N ALA A 34 1.92 6.72 7.78
CA ALA A 34 2.11 5.44 7.09
C ALA A 34 1.37 5.38 5.74
N ILE A 35 0.13 5.89 5.69
CA ILE A 35 -0.66 6.00 4.46
C ILE A 35 0.03 6.90 3.44
N VAL A 36 0.43 8.11 3.84
CA VAL A 36 1.11 9.06 2.94
C VAL A 36 2.42 8.48 2.42
N HIS A 37 3.17 7.77 3.27
CA HIS A 37 4.37 7.08 2.83
C HIS A 37 4.08 5.98 1.82
N GLY A 38 3.05 5.16 2.05
CA GLY A 38 2.60 4.15 1.10
C GLY A 38 2.21 4.73 -0.25
N GLN A 39 1.43 5.82 -0.26
CA GLN A 39 1.09 6.55 -1.50
C GLN A 39 2.35 7.03 -2.23
N ARG A 40 3.34 7.57 -1.52
CA ARG A 40 4.61 8.01 -2.11
C ARG A 40 5.33 6.84 -2.80
N ILE A 41 5.59 5.73 -2.09
CA ILE A 41 6.25 4.54 -2.65
C ILE A 41 5.52 4.05 -3.91
N ALA A 42 4.18 3.96 -3.84
CA ALA A 42 3.35 3.52 -4.95
C ALA A 42 3.42 4.42 -6.19
N MET A 43 3.83 5.68 -6.04
CA MET A 43 3.95 6.64 -7.13
C MET A 43 5.39 6.81 -7.64
N THR A 44 6.39 6.65 -6.77
CA THR A 44 7.79 7.01 -7.09
C THR A 44 8.73 5.83 -7.18
N GLU A 45 8.43 4.72 -6.51
CA GLU A 45 9.37 3.61 -6.33
C GLU A 45 8.89 2.31 -6.99
N LEU A 46 7.57 2.13 -7.11
CA LEU A 46 6.96 0.91 -7.66
C LEU A 46 6.10 1.20 -8.88
N ILE A 47 6.26 0.40 -9.94
CA ILE A 47 5.49 0.54 -11.18
C ILE A 47 4.23 -0.32 -11.12
N GLY A 48 3.08 0.27 -11.46
CA GLY A 48 1.81 -0.45 -11.61
C GLY A 48 1.12 -0.83 -10.29
N VAL A 49 1.46 -0.17 -9.18
CA VAL A 49 0.73 -0.37 -7.93
C VAL A 49 -0.72 0.02 -8.10
N HIS A 50 -1.61 -0.90 -7.77
CA HIS A 50 -3.06 -0.70 -7.82
C HIS A 50 -3.67 -0.53 -6.43
N SER A 51 -3.15 -1.24 -5.44
CA SER A 51 -3.57 -1.10 -4.05
C SER A 51 -2.41 -1.37 -3.09
N PHE A 52 -2.57 -0.90 -1.86
CA PHE A 52 -1.68 -1.25 -0.77
C PHE A 52 -2.43 -1.30 0.57
N ILE A 53 -1.89 -2.08 1.51
CA ILE A 53 -2.36 -2.15 2.89
C ILE A 53 -1.26 -1.69 3.84
N VAL A 54 -1.69 -1.11 4.96
CA VAL A 54 -0.84 -0.82 6.12
C VAL A 54 -1.16 -1.86 7.18
N GLU A 55 -0.22 -2.75 7.47
CA GLU A 55 -0.33 -3.80 8.49
C GLU A 55 0.49 -3.39 9.72
N ASP A 56 -0.07 -3.53 10.93
CA ASP A 56 0.70 -3.30 12.15
C ASP A 56 1.57 -4.50 12.55
N GLU A 57 2.42 -4.34 13.56
CA GLU A 57 3.33 -5.39 14.03
C GLU A 57 2.66 -6.69 14.50
N ASN A 58 1.34 -6.68 14.73
CA ASN A 58 0.56 -7.86 15.11
C ASN A 58 -0.13 -8.53 13.92
N GLY A 59 0.15 -8.09 12.69
CA GLY A 59 -0.49 -8.59 11.48
C GLY A 59 -1.90 -8.02 11.26
N ARG A 60 -2.30 -6.95 11.95
CA ARG A 60 -3.64 -6.35 11.76
C ARG A 60 -3.59 -5.28 10.69
N VAL A 61 -4.49 -5.38 9.71
CA VAL A 61 -4.69 -4.32 8.71
C VAL A 61 -5.28 -3.08 9.39
N ARG A 62 -4.55 -1.97 9.29
CA ARG A 62 -4.92 -0.67 9.86
C ARG A 62 -5.50 0.28 8.82
N ALA A 63 -5.15 0.10 7.57
CA ALA A 63 -5.69 0.84 6.44
C ALA A 63 -5.51 0.05 5.15
N GLU A 64 -6.45 0.21 4.23
CA GLU A 64 -6.34 -0.30 2.85
C GLU A 64 -6.67 0.82 1.88
N TRP A 65 -5.84 0.98 0.86
CA TRP A 65 -5.96 2.03 -0.15
C TRP A 65 -5.84 1.45 -1.55
N ALA A 66 -6.69 1.92 -2.45
CA ALA A 66 -6.68 1.54 -3.86
C ALA A 66 -6.71 2.77 -4.76
N ARG A 67 -6.15 2.62 -5.96
CA ARG A 67 -6.15 3.65 -6.98
C ARG A 67 -7.40 3.50 -7.86
N VAL A 68 -8.34 4.41 -7.69
CA VAL A 68 -9.63 4.44 -8.40
C VAL A 68 -9.69 5.70 -9.23
N ASN A 69 -9.82 5.55 -10.55
CA ASN A 69 -9.85 6.67 -11.52
C ASN A 69 -8.68 7.65 -11.35
N GLY A 70 -7.49 7.14 -11.05
CA GLY A 70 -6.27 7.93 -10.89
C GLY A 70 -6.03 8.47 -9.47
N GLU A 71 -7.04 8.45 -8.60
CA GLU A 71 -6.98 8.94 -7.22
C GLU A 71 -6.81 7.80 -6.21
N TRP A 72 -6.13 8.08 -5.10
CA TRP A 72 -6.04 7.15 -3.97
C TRP A 72 -7.28 7.28 -3.09
N LYS A 73 -7.98 6.16 -2.87
CA LYS A 73 -9.16 6.08 -2.03
C LYS A 73 -9.01 4.98 -0.98
N ALA A 74 -9.53 5.23 0.21
CA ALA A 74 -9.63 4.22 1.25
C ALA A 74 -10.65 3.15 0.82
N VAL A 75 -10.28 1.87 0.97
CA VAL A 75 -11.14 0.72 0.71
C VAL A 75 -11.77 0.21 2.01
N VAL A 76 -10.95 0.16 3.07
CA VAL A 76 -11.39 -0.09 4.45
C VAL A 76 -11.10 1.17 5.25
N ALA A 77 -12.16 1.88 5.65
CA ALA A 77 -12.08 2.93 6.65
C ALA A 77 -12.15 2.25 8.03
N ALA A 78 -11.07 2.36 8.81
CA ALA A 78 -11.05 1.97 10.22
C ALA A 78 -11.71 3.04 11.09
#